data_AF-A0A261U5R5-F1
#
_entry.id   AF-A0A261U5R5-F1
#
_cell.length_a   1.000
_cell.length_b   1.000
_cell.length_c   1.000
_cell.angle_alpha   90.00
_cell.angle_beta   90.00
_cell.angle_gamma   90.00
#
_symmetry.space_group_name_H-M   'P 1'
#
loop_
_entity.id
_entity.type
_entity.pdbx_description
1 polymer ?
#
loop_
_entity_poly.entity_id
_entity_poly.type
_entity_poly.pdbx_seq_one_letter_code
_entity_poly.pdbx_strand_id
1 'polypeptide(L)'
;MTRINCIPVQELSGPHLVAEYRELPRVFALAEKAAARGINAQPRAYTLGKGHLLFFYTRLDYLVRRHADLIEEMRRRGYKPTFTGIRREDFPAIPDDCWGSWEPTAEAQRLNRERIQERQQDAENKKATKL
;
A
#
# COMPACT_ATOMS: atom_id res chain seq x y z
N MET A 1 -1.33 10.97 -2.42
CA MET A 1 -2.41 10.00 -2.68
C MET A 1 -1.85 8.68 -2.22
N THR A 2 -2.46 8.03 -1.22
CA THR A 2 -1.95 6.76 -0.70
C THR A 2 -1.94 5.73 -1.83
N ARG A 3 -0.76 5.23 -2.20
CA ARG A 3 -0.58 4.11 -3.12
C ARG A 3 0.06 2.95 -2.39
N ILE A 4 -0.63 1.82 -2.40
CA ILE A 4 -0.13 0.54 -1.88
C ILE A 4 0.35 -0.26 -3.08
N ASN A 5 1.64 -0.56 -3.16
CA ASN A 5 2.14 -1.45 -4.18
C ASN A 5 1.82 -2.91 -3.79
N CYS A 6 2.00 -3.86 -4.70
CA CYS A 6 1.85 -5.27 -4.38
C CYS A 6 2.94 -6.16 -4.98
N ILE A 7 4.07 -5.55 -5.32
CA ILE A 7 5.31 -6.25 -5.69
C ILE A 7 6.15 -6.52 -4.44
N PRO A 8 7.14 -7.44 -4.51
CA PRO A 8 8.14 -7.63 -3.47
C PRO A 8 8.77 -6.31 -3.04
N VAL A 9 8.93 -6.10 -1.74
CA VAL A 9 9.45 -4.83 -1.19
C VAL A 9 10.90 -4.56 -1.64
N GLN A 10 11.65 -5.60 -1.97
CA GLN A 10 13.01 -5.53 -2.49
C GLN A 10 13.06 -4.88 -3.88
N GLU A 11 11.98 -4.98 -4.67
CA GLU A 11 11.88 -4.32 -5.99
C GLU A 11 11.58 -2.81 -5.89
N LEU A 12 11.16 -2.32 -4.71
CA LEU A 12 10.88 -0.90 -4.54
C LEU A 12 12.17 -0.08 -4.56
N SER A 13 12.16 1.06 -5.24
CA SER A 13 13.21 2.07 -5.07
C SER A 13 13.15 2.66 -3.66
N GLY A 14 14.24 3.28 -3.19
CA GLY A 14 14.27 3.96 -1.88
C GLY A 14 13.10 4.94 -1.68
N PRO A 15 12.83 5.87 -2.63
CA PRO A 15 11.70 6.77 -2.53
C PRO A 15 10.34 6.07 -2.49
N HIS A 16 10.13 5.01 -3.27
CA HIS A 16 8.87 4.26 -3.27
C HIS A 16 8.66 3.50 -1.95
N LEU A 17 9.72 2.88 -1.43
CA LEU A 17 9.72 2.19 -0.13
C LEU A 17 9.32 3.15 1.00
N VAL A 18 9.99 4.31 1.10
CA VAL A 18 9.74 5.30 2.15
C VAL A 18 8.34 5.91 2.02
N ALA A 19 7.90 6.22 0.79
CA ALA A 19 6.57 6.77 0.56
C ALA A 19 5.49 5.79 1.02
N GLU A 20 5.59 4.52 0.62
CA GLU A 20 4.62 3.50 0.97
C GLU A 20 4.58 3.22 2.47
N TYR A 21 5.75 3.09 3.12
CA TYR A 21 5.87 2.95 4.57
C TYR A 21 5.12 4.07 5.33
N ARG A 22 5.19 5.32 4.86
CA ARG A 22 4.52 6.45 5.52
C ARG A 22 3.03 6.53 5.21
N GLU A 23 2.60 6.09 4.03
CA GLU A 23 1.24 6.22 3.57
C GLU A 23 0.36 5.05 3.98
N LEU A 24 0.87 3.82 3.99
CA LEU A 24 0.11 2.59 4.25
C LEU A 24 -0.69 2.64 5.57
N PRO A 25 -0.15 3.08 6.72
CA PRO A 25 -0.91 3.12 7.97
C PRO A 25 -2.21 3.95 7.90
N ARG A 26 -2.28 4.92 6.98
CA ARG A 26 -3.48 5.78 6.81
C ARG A 26 -4.70 4.99 6.35
N VAL A 27 -4.51 3.83 5.72
CA VAL A 27 -5.61 3.01 5.20
C VAL A 27 -6.51 2.47 6.33
N PHE A 28 -5.95 2.14 7.49
CA PHE A 28 -6.69 1.59 8.62
C PHE A 28 -7.69 2.61 9.19
N ALA A 29 -7.26 3.85 9.44
CA ALA A 29 -8.16 4.92 9.87
C ALA A 29 -9.23 5.28 8.83
N LEU A 30 -8.95 5.07 7.54
CA LEU A 30 -9.95 5.26 6.47
C LEU A 30 -10.95 4.10 6.41
N ALA A 31 -10.49 2.87 6.60
CA ALA A 31 -11.32 1.67 6.66
C ALA A 31 -12.26 1.73 7.86
N GLU A 32 -11.77 2.13 9.04
CA GLU A 32 -12.59 2.34 10.24
C GLU A 32 -13.71 3.35 10.01
N LYS A 33 -13.37 4.53 9.44
CA LYS A 33 -14.38 5.55 9.09
C LYS A 33 -15.38 5.08 8.04
N ALA A 34 -14.96 4.24 7.10
CA ALA A 34 -15.85 3.66 6.10
C ALA A 34 -16.78 2.60 6.72
N ALA A 35 -16.25 1.77 7.62
CA ALA A 35 -17.03 0.77 8.34
C ALA A 35 -18.14 1.41 9.18
N ALA A 36 -17.84 2.51 9.87
CA ALA A 36 -18.83 3.26 10.64
C ALA A 36 -19.98 3.84 9.79
N ARG A 37 -19.80 3.98 8.48
CA ARG A 37 -20.80 4.49 7.52
C ARG A 37 -21.53 3.39 6.76
N GLY A 38 -21.16 2.13 6.98
CA GLY A 38 -21.51 1.02 6.11
C GLY A 38 -20.52 0.89 4.95
N ILE A 39 -19.92 -0.30 4.83
CA ILE A 39 -18.94 -0.59 3.78
C ILE A 39 -19.66 -0.76 2.45
N ASN A 40 -19.34 0.10 1.48
CA ASN A 40 -19.86 0.03 0.11
C ASN A 40 -19.37 -1.24 -0.62
N ALA A 41 -19.93 -1.52 -1.81
CA ALA A 41 -19.43 -2.56 -2.69
C ALA A 41 -17.94 -2.36 -2.98
N GLN A 42 -17.12 -3.35 -2.60
CA GLN A 42 -15.68 -3.31 -2.79
C GLN A 42 -15.29 -3.85 -4.17
N PRO A 43 -14.25 -3.29 -4.81
CA PRO A 43 -13.69 -3.89 -6.01
C PRO A 43 -13.28 -5.35 -5.77
N ARG A 44 -13.68 -6.23 -6.68
CA ARG A 44 -13.32 -7.67 -6.61
C ARG A 44 -11.88 -7.92 -7.05
N ALA A 45 -11.36 -7.08 -7.94
CA ALA A 45 -10.01 -7.16 -8.47
C ALA A 45 -9.18 -5.95 -8.04
N TYR A 46 -7.86 -6.17 -7.93
CA TYR A 46 -6.88 -5.13 -7.68
C TYR A 46 -6.91 -4.08 -8.80
N THR A 47 -6.77 -2.81 -8.45
CA THR A 47 -6.73 -1.70 -9.40
C THR A 47 -5.81 -0.59 -8.92
N LEU A 48 -5.31 0.23 -9.84
CA LEU A 48 -4.57 1.45 -9.56
C LEU A 48 -5.42 2.67 -9.93
N GLY A 49 -5.57 3.62 -9.01
CA GLY A 49 -6.41 4.81 -9.19
C GLY A 49 -7.76 4.69 -8.49
N LYS A 50 -8.87 4.94 -9.20
CA LYS A 50 -10.21 4.91 -8.62
C LYS A 50 -10.51 3.50 -8.06
N GLY A 51 -10.91 3.43 -6.80
CA GLY A 51 -11.19 2.16 -6.11
C GLY A 51 -9.98 1.47 -5.48
N HIS A 52 -8.77 2.00 -5.66
CA HIS A 52 -7.55 1.38 -5.11
C HIS A 52 -7.60 1.19 -3.59
N LEU A 53 -7.95 2.23 -2.82
CA LEU A 53 -8.04 2.11 -1.36
C LEU A 53 -9.23 1.27 -0.90
N LEU A 54 -10.37 1.40 -1.61
CA LEU A 54 -11.57 0.61 -1.34
C LEU A 54 -11.22 -0.89 -1.39
N PHE A 55 -10.52 -1.34 -2.43
CA PHE A 55 -10.06 -2.74 -2.54
C PHE A 55 -9.39 -3.28 -1.26
N PHE A 56 -8.65 -2.44 -0.52
CA PHE A 56 -7.95 -2.84 0.70
C PHE A 56 -8.76 -2.74 1.98
N TYR A 57 -9.94 -2.13 2.00
CA TYR A 57 -10.75 -2.01 3.22
C TYR A 57 -11.22 -3.37 3.75
N THR A 58 -11.28 -4.39 2.90
CA THR A 58 -11.58 -5.77 3.29
C THR A 58 -10.35 -6.69 3.27
N ARG A 59 -9.15 -6.12 3.22
CA ARG A 59 -7.88 -6.87 3.11
C ARG A 59 -6.82 -6.37 4.08
N LEU A 60 -7.23 -6.00 5.29
CA LEU A 60 -6.33 -5.35 6.25
C LEU A 60 -5.21 -6.26 6.77
N ASP A 61 -5.42 -7.58 6.83
CA ASP A 61 -4.37 -8.53 7.20
C ASP A 61 -3.22 -8.56 6.18
N TYR A 62 -3.53 -8.39 4.89
CA TYR A 62 -2.49 -8.20 3.87
C TYR A 62 -1.67 -6.93 4.15
N LEU A 63 -2.32 -5.83 4.55
CA LEU A 63 -1.64 -4.57 4.85
C LEU A 63 -0.77 -4.66 6.11
N VAL A 64 -1.19 -5.40 7.14
CA VAL A 64 -0.38 -5.67 8.33
C VAL A 64 0.93 -6.35 7.95
N ARG A 65 0.85 -7.47 7.20
CA ARG A 65 2.03 -8.20 6.71
C ARG A 65 2.92 -7.31 5.86
N ARG A 66 2.32 -6.62 4.89
CA ARG A 66 3.04 -5.71 4.00
C ARG A 66 3.76 -4.59 4.75
N HIS A 67 3.16 -4.01 5.79
CA HIS A 67 3.81 -2.97 6.57
C HIS A 67 5.01 -3.50 7.35
N ALA A 68 4.92 -4.72 7.88
CA ALA A 68 6.05 -5.40 8.49
C ALA A 68 7.20 -5.62 7.48
N ASP A 69 6.88 -6.10 6.27
CA ASP A 69 7.88 -6.29 5.20
C ASP A 69 8.56 -4.96 4.81
N LEU A 70 7.80 -3.86 4.72
CA LEU A 70 8.34 -2.52 4.44
C LEU A 70 9.30 -2.06 5.55
N ILE A 71 8.95 -2.28 6.82
CA ILE A 71 9.80 -1.93 7.97
C ILE A 71 11.09 -2.75 7.94
N GLU A 72 11.01 -4.05 7.69
CA GLU A 72 12.17 -4.93 7.60
C GLU A 72 13.08 -4.50 6.45
N GLU A 73 12.52 -4.26 5.27
CA GLU A 73 13.28 -3.82 4.11
C GLU A 73 13.93 -2.45 4.34
N MET A 74 13.25 -1.54 5.05
CA MET A 74 13.82 -0.27 5.46
C MET A 74 15.04 -0.47 6.38
N ARG A 75 14.92 -1.31 7.40
CA ARG A 75 16.04 -1.64 8.32
C ARG A 75 17.19 -2.28 7.55
N ARG A 76 16.91 -3.21 6.65
CA ARG A 76 17.90 -3.89 5.80
C ARG A 76 18.70 -2.91 4.95
N ARG A 77 18.07 -1.83 4.46
CA ARG A 77 18.74 -0.77 3.69
C ARG A 77 19.39 0.33 4.55
N GLY A 78 19.41 0.17 5.88
CA GLY A 78 20.03 1.12 6.80
C GLY A 78 19.16 2.34 7.15
N TYR A 79 17.88 2.35 6.74
CA TYR A 79 16.94 3.37 7.24
C TYR A 79 16.55 3.08 8.70
N LYS A 80 16.09 4.12 9.39
CA LYS A 80 15.65 4.04 10.80
C LYS A 80 14.12 4.25 10.88
N PRO A 81 13.30 3.23 10.53
CA PRO A 81 11.85 3.35 10.66
C PRO A 81 11.46 3.51 12.13
N THR A 82 10.47 4.37 12.39
CA THR A 82 9.93 4.67 13.71
C THR A 82 8.67 3.86 14.04
N PHE A 83 7.93 3.40 13.03
CA PHE A 83 6.81 2.48 13.26
C PHE A 83 7.33 1.09 13.60
N THR A 84 6.67 0.43 14.53
CA THR A 84 7.01 -0.92 15.00
C THR A 84 6.20 -2.02 14.33
N GLY A 85 5.24 -1.65 13.48
CA GLY A 85 4.26 -2.55 12.89
C GLY A 85 2.85 -1.99 13.09
N ILE A 86 1.86 -2.68 12.53
CA ILE A 86 0.45 -2.40 12.77
C ILE A 86 -0.15 -3.65 13.37
N ARG A 87 -0.99 -3.50 14.41
CA ARG A 87 -1.69 -4.63 15.02
C ARG A 87 -3.19 -4.41 14.93
N ARG A 88 -3.93 -5.51 14.90
CA ARG A 88 -5.40 -5.46 14.84
C ARG A 88 -6.00 -4.79 16.06
N GLU A 89 -5.39 -5.03 17.22
CA GLU A 89 -5.78 -4.42 18.51
C GLU A 89 -5.67 -2.89 18.52
N ASP A 90 -4.88 -2.29 17.62
CA ASP A 90 -4.79 -0.83 17.49
C ASP A 90 -6.06 -0.22 16.84
N PHE A 91 -6.95 -1.07 16.27
CA PHE A 91 -8.17 -0.66 15.55
C PHE A 91 -9.40 -1.51 15.93
N PRO A 92 -9.86 -1.45 17.20
CA PRO A 92 -10.92 -2.33 17.70
C PRO A 92 -12.31 -2.03 17.10
N ALA A 93 -12.52 -0.85 16.50
CA ALA A 93 -13.81 -0.49 15.89
C ALA A 93 -13.95 -0.97 14.43
N ILE A 94 -12.92 -1.60 13.86
CA ILE A 94 -12.99 -2.18 12.52
C ILE A 94 -13.61 -3.58 12.60
N PRO A 95 -14.72 -3.84 11.87
CA PRO A 95 -15.36 -5.16 11.84
C PRO A 95 -14.45 -6.28 11.34
N ASP A 96 -14.70 -7.49 11.80
CA ASP A 96 -13.94 -8.70 11.47
C ASP A 96 -13.84 -8.96 9.96
N ASP A 97 -14.92 -8.70 9.22
CA ASP A 97 -14.99 -8.86 7.76
C ASP A 97 -13.99 -7.96 6.99
N CYS A 98 -13.42 -6.94 7.64
CA CYS A 98 -12.39 -6.09 7.05
C CYS A 98 -10.99 -6.73 7.06
N TRP A 99 -10.77 -7.68 7.96
CA TRP A 99 -9.47 -8.29 8.25
C TRP A 99 -9.18 -9.48 7.34
N GLY A 100 -9.41 -9.32 6.03
CA GLY A 100 -9.15 -10.35 5.06
C GLY A 100 -7.67 -10.48 4.67
N SER A 101 -7.23 -11.72 4.43
CA SER A 101 -5.97 -11.99 3.72
C SER A 101 -6.14 -11.82 2.21
N TRP A 102 -5.07 -11.45 1.52
CA TRP A 102 -5.01 -11.44 0.07
C TRP A 102 -3.59 -11.70 -0.40
N GLU A 103 -3.45 -12.41 -1.52
CA GLU A 103 -2.17 -12.63 -2.19
C GLU A 103 -2.16 -11.92 -3.55
N PRO A 104 -1.12 -11.11 -3.85
CA PRO A 104 -1.03 -10.40 -5.12
C PRO A 104 -0.98 -11.35 -6.32
N THR A 105 -1.90 -11.16 -7.27
CA THR A 105 -1.87 -11.89 -8.54
C THR A 105 -0.72 -11.41 -9.43
N ALA A 106 -0.28 -12.25 -10.38
CA ALA A 106 0.73 -11.87 -11.37
C ALA A 106 0.32 -10.60 -12.14
N GLU A 107 -0.97 -10.46 -12.45
CA GLU A 107 -1.52 -9.25 -13.08
C GLU A 107 -1.42 -8.02 -12.17
N ALA A 108 -1.79 -8.13 -10.90
CA ALA A 108 -1.67 -7.02 -9.95
C ALA A 108 -0.21 -6.56 -9.80
N GLN A 109 0.72 -7.51 -9.74
CA GLN A 109 2.15 -7.22 -9.72
C GLN A 109 2.61 -6.53 -11.00
N ARG A 110 2.20 -7.04 -12.17
CA ARG A 110 2.51 -6.44 -13.47
C ARG A 110 2.07 -4.97 -13.54
N LEU A 111 0.82 -4.68 -13.18
CA LEU A 111 0.28 -3.30 -13.14
C LEU A 111 1.10 -2.36 -12.25
N ASN A 112 1.63 -2.87 -11.13
CA ASN A 112 2.50 -2.08 -10.25
C ASN A 112 3.86 -1.80 -10.88
N ARG A 113 4.50 -2.80 -11.49
CA ARG A 113 5.79 -2.63 -12.17
C ARG A 113 5.68 -1.63 -13.31
N GLU A 114 4.64 -1.75 -14.14
CA GLU A 114 4.33 -0.80 -15.23
C GLU A 114 4.18 0.62 -14.67
N ARG A 115 3.37 0.81 -13.63
CA ARG A 115 3.18 2.14 -13.02
C ARG A 115 4.45 2.73 -12.40
N ILE A 116 5.35 1.89 -11.85
CA ILE A 116 6.64 2.35 -11.32
C ILE A 116 7.54 2.83 -12.47
N GLN A 117 7.60 2.08 -13.57
CA GLN A 117 8.36 2.43 -14.76
C GLN A 117 7.85 3.72 -15.41
N GLU A 118 6.53 3.86 -15.60
CA GLU A 118 5.90 5.08 -16.09
C GLU A 118 6.34 6.32 -15.28
N ARG A 119 6.33 6.21 -13.95
CA ARG A 119 6.71 7.31 -13.05
C ARG A 119 8.19 7.65 -13.12
N GLN A 120 9.05 6.67 -13.36
CA GLN A 120 10.47 6.89 -13.56
C GLN A 120 10.71 7.64 -14.87
N GLN A 121 10.10 7.18 -15.97
CA GLN A 121 10.20 7.82 -17.28
C GLN A 121 9.67 9.27 -17.23
N ASP A 122 8.53 9.51 -16.59
CA ASP A 122 7.98 10.86 -16.41
C ASP A 122 8.95 11.78 -15.67
N ALA A 123 9.65 11.26 -14.66
CA ALA A 123 10.59 12.03 -13.87
C ALA A 123 11.86 12.36 -14.68
N GLU A 124 12.33 11.45 -15.52
CA GLU A 124 13.45 11.65 -16.43
C GLU A 124 13.12 12.67 -17.52
N ASN A 125 11.96 12.52 -18.18
CA ASN A 125 11.50 13.45 -19.20
C ASN A 125 11.41 14.88 -18.65
N LYS A 126 10.86 15.06 -17.44
CA LYS A 126 10.77 16.38 -16.79
C LYS A 126 12.12 17.00 -16.43
N LYS A 127 13.15 16.18 -16.19
CA LYS A 127 14.52 16.68 -15.98
C LYS A 127 15.12 17.14 -17.31
N ALA A 128 14.91 16.39 -18.38
CA ALA A 128 15.41 16.71 -19.72
C ALA A 128 14.81 18.00 -20.29
N THR A 129 13.51 18.28 -20.06
CA THR A 129 12.86 19.51 -20.56
C THR A 129 13.16 20.78 -19.73
N LYS A 130 13.86 20.64 -18.60
CA LYS A 130 14.28 21.78 -17.75
C LYS A 130 15.72 22.24 -17.98
N LEU A 131 16.42 21.56 -18.89
CA LEU A 131 17.75 21.91 -19.42
C LEU A 131 17.58 22.61 -20.77
#